data_AF-A0A9E5NP20-F1
#
_entry.id   AF-A0A9E5NP20-F1
#
_cell.length_a   1.000
_cell.length_b   1.000
_cell.length_c   1.000
_cell.angle_alpha   90.00
_cell.angle_beta   90.00
_cell.angle_gamma   90.00
#
_symmetry.space_group_name_H-M   'P 1'
#
loop_
_entity.id
_entity.type
_entity.pdbx_description
1 polymer ?
#
loop_
_entity_poly.entity_id
_entity_poly.type
_entity_poly.pdbx_seq_one_letter_code
_entity_poly.pdbx_strand_id
1 'polypeptide(L)'
;FLVAEILASNIGGAGTLIGDPPNILIGSAARIDFLTFALNMSPIALLILFAFLVLSRFIFSKDLELGRGRSLDVEALDTSELITDHNLLRK
;
A
#
# COMPACT_ATOMS: atom_id res chain seq x y z
N PHE A 1 -2.99 -12.93 2.50
CA PHE A 1 -3.68 -11.62 2.54
C PHE A 1 -2.68 -10.48 2.72
N LEU A 2 -2.05 -10.30 3.89
CA LEU A 2 -1.13 -9.19 4.19
C LEU A 2 -0.01 -8.98 3.15
N VAL A 3 0.67 -10.06 2.72
CA VAL A 3 1.76 -9.94 1.73
C VAL A 3 1.27 -9.40 0.39
N ALA A 4 0.09 -9.84 -0.06
CA ALA A 4 -0.49 -9.34 -1.30
C ALA A 4 -0.89 -7.86 -1.18
N GLU A 5 -1.34 -7.43 0.00
CA GLU A 5 -1.66 -6.03 0.30
C GLU A 5 -0.41 -5.15 0.34
N ILE A 6 0.68 -5.62 0.95
CA ILE A 6 1.99 -4.94 0.95
C ILE A 6 2.49 -4.75 -0.49
N LEU A 7 2.39 -5.80 -1.32
CA LEU A 7 2.80 -5.73 -2.73
C LEU A 7 1.90 -4.77 -3.53
N ALA A 8 0.58 -4.85 -3.36
CA ALA A 8 -0.37 -3.95 -4.00
C ALA A 8 -0.14 -2.48 -3.59
N SER A 9 0.17 -2.22 -2.32
CA SER A 9 0.50 -0.89 -1.80
C SER A 9 1.76 -0.31 -2.43
N ASN A 10 2.83 -1.12 -2.58
CA ASN A 10 4.04 -0.69 -3.28
C ASN A 10 3.78 -0.40 -4.77
N ILE A 11 2.99 -1.23 -5.45
CA ILE A 11 2.62 -0.99 -6.85
C ILE A 11 1.81 0.32 -6.97
N GLY A 12 0.90 0.58 -6.04
CA GLY A 12 0.13 1.82 -5.98
C GLY A 12 1.02 3.05 -5.76
N GLY A 13 1.93 2.98 -4.78
CA GLY A 13 2.88 4.06 -4.46
C GLY A 13 3.83 4.38 -5.63
N ALA A 14 4.17 3.40 -6.45
CA ALA A 14 4.98 3.59 -7.65
C ALA A 14 4.26 4.42 -8.74
N GLY A 15 2.93 4.49 -8.72
CA GLY A 15 2.13 5.25 -9.70
C GLY A 15 2.16 6.77 -9.50
N THR A 16 2.57 7.23 -8.33
CA THR A 16 2.54 8.64 -7.93
C THR A 16 3.92 9.15 -7.55
N LEU A 17 4.12 10.47 -7.67
CA LEU A 17 5.39 11.10 -7.29
C LEU A 17 5.64 11.01 -5.78
N ILE A 18 4.55 10.97 -5.01
CA ILE A 18 4.54 10.77 -3.57
C ILE A 18 4.10 9.33 -3.33
N GLY A 19 4.93 8.51 -2.72
CA GLY A 19 4.61 7.12 -2.45
C GLY A 19 5.83 6.33 -2.02
N ASP A 20 6.97 6.56 -2.67
CA ASP A 20 8.25 5.98 -2.29
C ASP A 20 9.41 6.99 -2.43
N PRO A 21 10.53 6.79 -1.72
CA PRO A 21 11.71 7.67 -1.83
C PRO A 21 12.29 7.77 -3.25
N PRO A 22 12.36 6.68 -4.06
CA PRO A 22 12.83 6.74 -5.44
C PRO A 22 12.05 7.71 -6.33
N ASN A 23 10.72 7.70 -6.31
CA ASN A 23 9.92 8.58 -7.16
C ASN A 23 10.13 10.05 -6.81
N ILE A 24 10.21 10.37 -5.52
CA ILE A 24 10.51 11.74 -5.04
C ILE A 24 11.89 12.19 -5.53
N LEU A 25 12.90 11.33 -5.47
CA LEU A 25 14.25 11.63 -5.96
C LEU A 25 14.24 11.91 -7.47
N ILE A 26 13.54 11.08 -8.25
CA ILE A 26 13.41 11.27 -9.70
C ILE A 26 12.69 12.57 -10.02
N GLY A 27 11.56 12.86 -9.36
CA GLY A 27 10.81 14.09 -9.61
C GLY A 27 11.58 15.36 -9.26
N SER A 28 12.32 15.32 -8.14
CA SER A 28 13.18 16.43 -7.71
C SER A 28 14.32 16.67 -8.70
N ALA A 29 14.97 15.60 -9.18
CA ALA A 29 16.05 15.68 -10.15
C ALA A 29 15.58 16.13 -11.54
N ALA A 30 14.44 15.64 -12.00
CA ALA A 30 13.86 15.95 -13.31
C ALA A 30 13.04 17.25 -13.32
N ARG A 31 12.78 17.87 -12.15
CA ARG A 31 11.98 19.10 -11.97
C ARG A 31 10.57 19.00 -12.57
N ILE A 32 9.98 17.81 -12.48
CA ILE A 32 8.62 17.52 -12.95
C ILE A 32 7.61 17.69 -11.81
N ASP A 33 6.45 18.23 -12.15
CA ASP A 33 5.36 18.38 -11.20
C ASP A 33 4.63 17.04 -10.95
N PHE A 34 3.91 16.97 -9.82
CA PHE A 34 3.18 15.77 -9.40
C PHE A 34 2.21 15.26 -10.47
N LEU A 35 1.48 16.16 -11.13
CA LEU A 35 0.43 15.77 -12.06
C LEU A 35 1.03 15.21 -13.34
N THR A 36 2.09 15.84 -13.86
CA THR A 36 2.86 15.34 -15.01
C THR A 36 3.41 13.95 -14.73
N PHE A 37 4.00 13.71 -13.55
CA PHE A 37 4.47 12.37 -13.17
C PHE A 37 3.32 11.36 -13.12
N ALA A 38 2.23 11.70 -12.43
CA ALA A 38 1.09 10.83 -12.23
C ALA A 38 0.42 10.45 -13.56
N LEU A 39 0.25 11.39 -14.49
CA LEU A 39 -0.34 11.12 -15.81
C LEU A 39 0.49 10.13 -16.64
N ASN A 40 1.81 10.09 -16.44
CA ASN A 40 2.69 9.15 -17.15
C ASN A 40 2.79 7.79 -16.43
N MET A 41 2.95 7.80 -15.10
CA MET A 41 3.20 6.58 -14.32
C MET A 41 1.92 5.84 -13.91
N SER A 42 0.84 6.56 -13.59
CA SER A 42 -0.40 5.95 -13.09
C SER A 42 -1.03 4.96 -14.07
N PRO A 43 -1.09 5.19 -15.39
CA PRO A 43 -1.67 4.22 -16.33
C PRO A 43 -0.91 2.89 -16.32
N ILE A 44 0.41 2.93 -16.24
CA ILE A 44 1.27 1.74 -16.21
C ILE A 44 1.14 1.05 -14.86
N ALA A 45 1.16 1.80 -13.76
CA ALA A 45 0.96 1.26 -12.42
C ALA A 45 -0.41 0.58 -12.26
N LEU A 46 -1.48 1.15 -12.84
CA LEU A 46 -2.82 0.55 -12.85
C LEU A 46 -2.87 -0.76 -13.66
N LEU A 47 -2.18 -0.82 -14.80
CA LEU A 47 -2.06 -2.06 -15.58
C LEU A 47 -1.34 -3.16 -14.79
N ILE A 48 -0.22 -2.81 -14.14
CA ILE A 48 0.54 -3.74 -13.31
C ILE A 48 -0.29 -4.19 -12.11
N LEU A 49 -0.99 -3.26 -11.45
CA LEU A 49 -1.88 -3.55 -10.34
C LEU A 49 -3.00 -4.50 -10.76
N PHE A 50 -3.62 -4.26 -11.92
CA PHE A 50 -4.65 -5.14 -12.44
C PHE A 50 -4.11 -6.54 -12.74
N ALA A 51 -2.96 -6.64 -13.42
CA ALA A 51 -2.31 -7.93 -13.69
C ALA A 51 -1.94 -8.67 -12.38
N PHE A 52 -1.43 -7.94 -11.39
CA PHE A 52 -1.11 -8.46 -10.07
C PHE A 52 -2.35 -8.98 -9.34
N LEU A 53 -3.46 -8.24 -9.35
CA LEU A 53 -4.72 -8.68 -8.73
C LEU A 53 -5.26 -9.96 -9.38
N VAL A 54 -5.21 -10.04 -10.72
CA VAL A 54 -5.61 -11.24 -11.46
C VAL A 54 -4.73 -12.43 -11.07
N LEU A 55 -3.40 -12.26 -11.09
CA LEU A 55 -2.45 -13.31 -10.71
C LEU A 55 -2.61 -13.74 -9.25
N SER A 56 -2.75 -12.77 -8.35
CA SER A 56 -2.97 -12.98 -6.93
C SER A 56 -4.25 -13.76 -6.66
N ARG A 57 -5.33 -13.46 -7.40
CA ARG A 57 -6.60 -14.20 -7.32
C ARG A 57 -6.42 -15.67 -7.69
N PHE A 58 -5.54 -16.01 -8.63
CA PHE A 58 -5.27 -17.40 -9.00
C PHE A 58 -4.36 -18.11 -7.99
N ILE A 59 -3.24 -17.48 -7.61
CA ILE A 59 -2.23 -18.06 -6.71
C ILE A 59 -2.79 -18.22 -5.30
N PHE A 60 -3.42 -17.17 -4.75
CA PHE A 60 -3.93 -17.14 -3.39
C PHE A 60 -5.41 -17.51 -3.30
N SER A 61 -6.02 -18.03 -4.37
CA SER A 61 -7.43 -18.45 -4.42
C SER A 61 -7.84 -19.30 -3.20
N LYS A 62 -6.99 -20.24 -2.80
CA LYS A 62 -7.24 -21.18 -1.69
C LYS A 62 -6.96 -20.57 -0.31
N ASP A 63 -5.95 -19.70 -0.20
CA ASP A 63 -5.58 -19.03 1.06
C ASP A 63 -6.53 -17.88 1.41
N LEU A 64 -7.12 -17.23 0.39
CA LEU A 64 -8.13 -16.18 0.55
C LEU A 64 -9.48 -16.73 1.02
N GLU A 65 -9.81 -17.98 0.67
CA GLU A 65 -11.02 -18.66 1.16
C GLU A 65 -10.90 -19.05 2.64
N LEU A 66 -9.71 -19.48 3.08
CA LEU A 66 -9.42 -19.81 4.49
C LEU A 66 -9.36 -18.56 5.40
N GLY A 67 -9.08 -17.38 4.84
CA GLY A 67 -8.98 -16.11 5.58
C GLY A 67 -10.33 -15.49 5.98
N ARG A 68 -11.45 -15.91 5.39
CA ARG A 68 -12.79 -15.36 5.73
C ARG A 68 -13.25 -15.68 7.16
N GLY A 69 -12.67 -16.71 7.79
CA GLY A 69 -12.93 -17.06 9.20
C GLY A 69 -11.97 -16.42 10.20
N ARG A 70 -11.01 -15.62 9.73
CA ARG A 70 -9.98 -14.98 10.54
C ARG A 70 -9.98 -13.48 10.22
N SER A 71 -11.15 -12.85 10.41
CA SER A 71 -11.15 -11.42 10.74
C SER A 71 -10.17 -11.28 11.88
N LEU A 72 -9.02 -10.64 11.61
CA LEU A 72 -8.16 -10.17 12.67
C LEU A 72 -9.07 -9.31 13.53
N ASP A 73 -9.38 -9.83 14.70
CA ASP A 73 -10.22 -9.16 15.66
C ASP A 73 -9.45 -7.91 16.05
N VAL A 74 -9.77 -6.79 15.39
CA VAL A 74 -9.10 -5.50 15.62
C VAL A 74 -9.32 -5.10 17.08
N GLU A 75 -10.38 -5.64 17.70
CA GLU A 75 -10.71 -5.58 19.11
C GLU A 75 -9.70 -6.33 20.02
N ALA A 76 -8.96 -7.31 19.49
CA ALA A 76 -7.92 -8.05 20.19
C ALA A 76 -6.50 -7.45 20.01
N LEU A 77 -6.35 -6.39 19.22
CA LEU A 77 -5.10 -5.63 19.17
C LEU A 77 -5.07 -4.73 20.42
N ASP A 78 -4.27 -5.12 21.42
CA ASP A 78 -4.02 -4.30 22.60
C ASP A 78 -3.23 -3.04 22.19
N THR A 79 -3.97 -1.97 21.90
CA THR A 79 -3.43 -0.67 21.52
C THR A 79 -2.86 0.11 22.72
N SER A 80 -3.02 -0.41 23.95
CA SER A 80 -2.54 0.23 25.17
C SER A 80 -1.02 0.33 25.21
N GLU A 81 -0.30 -0.64 24.61
CA GLU A 81 1.16 -0.64 24.52
C GLU A 81 1.72 0.26 23.40
N LEU A 82 0.90 0.66 22.42
CA LEU A 82 1.34 1.59 21.37
C LEU A 82 1.40 3.05 21.86
N ILE A 83 0.80 3.36 23.01
CA ILE A 83 0.85 4.69 23.60
C ILE A 83 2.11 4.81 24.46
N THR A 84 3.21 5.25 23.84
CA THR A 84 4.48 5.47 24.52
C THR A 84 4.42 6.63 25.54
N ASP A 85 3.56 7.64 25.31
CA ASP A 85 3.47 8.82 26.18
C ASP A 85 2.02 9.29 26.40
N HIS A 86 1.46 8.92 27.56
CA HIS A 86 0.09 9.27 27.94
C HIS A 86 -0.13 10.77 28.21
N ASN A 87 0.93 11.54 28.48
CA ASN A 87 0.80 12.99 28.69
C ASN A 87 0.53 13.74 27.39
N LEU A 88 0.99 13.22 26.25
CA LEU A 88 0.75 13.81 24.93
C LEU A 88 -0.71 13.61 24.45
N LEU A 89 -1.36 12.55 24.93
CA LEU A 89 -2.71 12.15 24.51
C LEU A 89 -3.81 13.00 25.14
N ARG A 90 -3.48 13.76 26.19
CA ARG A 90 -4.45 14.45 27.06
C ARG A 90 -4.54 15.97 26.82
N LYS A 91 -3.96 16.47 25.73
CA LYS A 91 -3.91 17.89 25.37
C LYS A 91 -4.48 18.13 23.99
#